data_AF-A0A8T5F8H9-F1
#
_entry.id   AF-A0A8T5F8H9-F1
#
_cell.length_a   1.000
_cell.length_b   1.000
_cell.length_c   1.000
_cell.angle_alpha   90.00
_cell.angle_beta   90.00
_cell.angle_gamma   90.00
#
_symmetry.space_group_name_H-M   'P 1'
#
loop_
_entity.id
_entity.type
_entity.pdbx_description
1 polymer ?
#
loop_
_entity_poly.entity_id
_entity_poly.type
_entity_poly.pdbx_seq_one_letter_code
_entity_poly.pdbx_strand_id
1 'polypeptide(L)'
;MENEMILILVWAIIMTATLIILVIILLNLKKKHDHDIFDKENEIQEINLAIEKERIEQQEKFRTTIIKERSNANESSRHTLKGKIGEQMSPLFPEFYSKYQPSDARFLGSPIDYIIFKHMSEYDSKTKAVDVPIDVVLVEVKSAKKTGLTEKEKAVRIAVEEGRVSFDVVRQNLEPEKKLTQEERHEKKELQKIEAKKDHPTAYEPWTVSDDEFLKNYWNDESNKQSSDEKIQALCEKLDRSKGGIKSRLKKTGLV
;
A
#
# COMPACT_ATOMS: atom_id res chain seq x y z
N MET A 1 -72.93 -67.43 44.97
CA MET A 1 -71.89 -68.20 44.25
C MET A 1 -72.11 -68.18 42.74
N GLU A 2 -73.28 -68.56 42.21
CA GLU A 2 -73.51 -68.64 40.76
C GLU A 2 -73.41 -67.27 40.03
N ASN A 3 -74.03 -66.22 40.58
CA ASN A 3 -73.96 -64.86 39.99
C ASN A 3 -72.56 -64.23 40.05
N GLU A 4 -71.76 -64.53 41.08
CA GLU A 4 -70.39 -64.02 41.20
C GLU A 4 -69.45 -64.69 40.17
N MET A 5 -69.62 -66.00 39.94
CA MET A 5 -68.94 -66.73 38.89
C MET A 5 -69.26 -66.18 37.50
N ILE A 6 -70.54 -65.89 37.23
CA ILE A 6 -70.98 -65.28 35.96
C ILE A 6 -70.33 -63.89 35.78
N LEU A 7 -70.30 -63.06 36.82
CA LEU A 7 -69.71 -61.72 36.76
C LEU A 7 -68.20 -61.76 36.46
N ILE A 8 -67.45 -62.69 37.09
CA ILE A 8 -66.01 -62.88 36.85
C ILE A 8 -65.75 -63.30 35.40
N LEU A 9 -66.56 -64.22 34.86
CA LEU A 9 -66.45 -64.66 33.47
C LEU A 9 -66.72 -63.51 32.48
N VAL A 10 -67.72 -62.67 32.76
CA VAL A 10 -68.01 -61.49 31.93
C VAL A 10 -66.85 -60.51 31.93
N TRP A 11 -66.26 -60.20 33.09
CA TRP A 11 -65.09 -59.32 33.17
C TRP A 11 -63.86 -59.92 32.49
N ALA A 12 -63.64 -61.23 32.57
CA ALA A 12 -62.55 -61.91 31.86
C ALA A 12 -62.70 -61.79 30.34
N ILE A 13 -63.92 -61.92 29.81
CA ILE A 13 -64.20 -61.74 28.38
C ILE A 13 -63.98 -60.28 27.97
N ILE A 14 -64.43 -59.32 28.77
CA ILE A 14 -64.20 -57.89 28.50
C ILE A 14 -62.70 -57.57 28.50
N MET A 15 -61.95 -58.04 29.49
CA MET A 15 -60.49 -57.80 29.59
C MET A 15 -59.70 -58.45 28.45
N THR A 16 -60.11 -59.62 27.99
CA THR A 16 -59.47 -60.26 26.82
C THR A 16 -59.81 -59.53 25.53
N ALA A 17 -61.06 -59.09 25.35
CA ALA A 17 -61.47 -58.29 24.20
C ALA A 17 -60.74 -56.93 24.16
N THR A 18 -60.61 -56.23 25.29
CA THR A 18 -59.86 -54.96 25.36
C THR A 18 -58.37 -55.17 25.11
N LEU A 19 -57.77 -56.26 25.61
CA LEU A 19 -56.38 -56.61 25.32
C LEU A 19 -56.17 -56.87 23.82
N ILE A 20 -57.06 -57.61 23.17
CA ILE A 20 -56.99 -57.88 21.73
C ILE A 20 -57.09 -56.57 20.93
N ILE A 21 -58.02 -55.68 21.28
CA ILE A 21 -58.16 -54.37 20.64
C ILE A 21 -56.88 -53.54 20.82
N LEU A 22 -56.33 -53.50 22.03
CA LEU A 22 -55.07 -52.80 22.32
C LEU A 22 -53.91 -53.33 21.47
N VAL A 23 -53.79 -54.66 21.34
CA VAL A 23 -52.76 -55.29 20.51
C VAL A 23 -52.94 -54.91 19.03
N ILE A 24 -54.17 -54.92 18.51
CA ILE A 24 -54.46 -54.51 17.13
C ILE A 24 -54.06 -53.05 16.90
N ILE A 25 -54.36 -52.16 17.85
CA ILE A 25 -53.95 -50.74 17.79
C ILE A 25 -52.43 -50.62 17.77
N LEU A 26 -51.73 -51.34 18.65
CA LEU A 26 -50.26 -51.32 18.70
C LEU A 26 -49.62 -51.84 17.40
N LEU A 27 -50.17 -52.90 16.81
CA LEU A 27 -49.69 -53.44 15.53
C LEU A 27 -49.91 -52.44 14.38
N ASN A 28 -51.05 -51.77 14.35
CA ASN A 28 -51.35 -50.75 13.33
C ASN A 28 -50.45 -49.51 13.50
N LEU A 29 -50.20 -49.07 14.73
CA LEU A 29 -49.29 -47.95 15.02
C LEU A 29 -47.85 -48.28 14.61
N LYS A 30 -47.38 -49.49 14.95
CA LYS A 30 -46.05 -49.95 14.54
C LYS A 30 -45.92 -49.99 13.03
N LYS A 31 -46.89 -50.56 12.32
CA LYS A 31 -46.89 -50.65 10.86
C LYS A 31 -46.86 -49.26 10.19
N LYS A 32 -47.60 -48.29 10.74
CA LYS A 32 -47.58 -46.91 10.24
C LYS A 32 -46.21 -46.26 10.47
N HIS A 33 -45.64 -46.41 11.65
CA HIS A 33 -44.33 -45.85 11.98
C HIS A 33 -43.20 -46.47 11.13
N ASP A 34 -43.25 -47.78 10.89
CA ASP A 34 -42.28 -48.48 10.04
C ASP A 34 -42.35 -47.96 8.59
N HIS A 35 -43.55 -47.64 8.09
CA HIS A 35 -43.73 -47.02 6.77
C HIS A 35 -43.22 -45.57 6.72
N ASP A 36 -43.54 -44.76 7.74
CA ASP A 36 -43.08 -43.37 7.84
C ASP A 36 -41.54 -43.29 7.94
N ILE A 37 -40.90 -44.25 8.61
CA ILE A 37 -39.43 -44.37 8.63
C ILE A 37 -38.90 -44.67 7.24
N PHE A 38 -39.48 -45.67 6.56
CA PHE A 38 -39.02 -46.10 5.24
C PHE A 38 -39.12 -44.97 4.21
N ASP A 39 -40.21 -44.20 4.23
CA ASP A 39 -40.40 -43.07 3.30
C ASP A 39 -39.37 -41.95 3.57
N LYS A 40 -39.10 -41.64 4.83
CA LYS A 40 -38.06 -40.66 5.20
C LYS A 40 -36.66 -41.12 4.82
N GLU A 41 -36.36 -42.40 4.98
CA GLU A 41 -35.07 -42.96 4.56
C GLU A 41 -34.86 -42.82 3.05
N ASN A 42 -35.90 -43.06 2.25
CA ASN A 42 -35.85 -42.86 0.79
C ASN A 42 -35.67 -41.38 0.43
N GLU A 43 -36.39 -40.47 1.07
CA GLU A 43 -36.27 -39.02 0.84
C GLU A 43 -34.83 -38.53 1.17
N ILE A 44 -34.26 -39.00 2.28
CA ILE A 44 -32.88 -38.70 2.66
C ILE A 44 -31.89 -39.22 1.62
N GLN A 45 -32.12 -40.43 1.08
CA GLN A 45 -31.26 -40.99 0.02
C GLN A 45 -31.31 -40.16 -1.25
N GLU A 46 -32.50 -39.72 -1.68
CA GLU A 46 -32.66 -38.88 -2.88
C GLU A 46 -31.97 -37.52 -2.71
N ILE A 47 -32.13 -36.87 -1.55
CA ILE A 47 -31.48 -35.60 -1.24
C ILE A 47 -29.95 -35.76 -1.26
N ASN A 48 -29.41 -36.80 -0.63
CA ASN A 48 -27.96 -37.04 -0.62
C ASN A 48 -27.42 -37.29 -2.04
N LEU A 49 -28.18 -38.02 -2.88
CA LEU A 49 -27.80 -38.25 -4.28
C LEU A 49 -27.82 -36.96 -5.10
N ALA A 50 -28.80 -36.06 -4.87
CA ALA A 50 -28.87 -34.77 -5.53
C ALA A 50 -27.69 -33.86 -5.13
N ILE A 51 -27.38 -33.80 -3.83
CA ILE A 51 -26.23 -33.04 -3.31
C ILE A 51 -24.93 -33.53 -3.94
N GLU A 52 -24.71 -34.84 -4.03
CA GLU A 52 -23.47 -35.37 -4.58
C GLU A 52 -23.34 -35.10 -6.08
N LYS A 53 -24.44 -35.20 -6.83
CA LYS A 53 -24.47 -34.80 -8.25
C LYS A 53 -24.13 -33.32 -8.44
N GLU A 54 -24.71 -32.44 -7.63
CA GLU A 54 -24.44 -31.01 -7.68
C GLU A 54 -22.97 -30.72 -7.33
N ARG A 55 -22.41 -31.38 -6.31
CA ARG A 55 -20.98 -31.25 -5.96
C ARG A 55 -20.06 -31.66 -7.10
N ILE A 56 -20.35 -32.78 -7.77
CA ILE A 56 -19.56 -33.25 -8.91
C ILE A 56 -19.66 -32.26 -10.07
N GLU A 57 -20.86 -31.77 -10.39
CA GLU A 57 -21.06 -30.80 -11.47
C GLU A 57 -20.33 -29.48 -11.18
N GLN A 58 -20.40 -28.98 -9.95
CA GLN A 58 -19.66 -27.78 -9.54
C GLN A 58 -18.15 -28.01 -9.61
N GLN A 59 -17.66 -29.18 -9.20
CA GLN A 59 -16.24 -29.51 -9.27
C GLN A 59 -15.73 -29.60 -10.71
N GLU A 60 -16.51 -30.16 -11.63
CA GLU A 60 -16.20 -30.19 -13.06
C GLU A 60 -16.24 -28.79 -13.70
N LYS A 61 -17.25 -27.96 -13.37
CA LYS A 61 -17.33 -26.56 -13.81
C LYS A 61 -16.15 -25.74 -13.29
N PHE A 62 -15.77 -25.93 -12.03
CA PHE A 62 -14.61 -25.27 -11.44
C PHE A 62 -13.31 -25.72 -12.11
N ARG A 63 -13.13 -27.04 -12.31
CA ARG A 63 -11.95 -27.60 -12.99
C ARG A 63 -11.82 -27.08 -14.42
N THR A 64 -12.91 -27.06 -15.18
CA THR A 64 -12.92 -26.56 -16.56
C THR A 64 -12.66 -25.06 -16.63
N THR A 65 -13.21 -24.27 -15.70
CA THR A 65 -12.93 -22.83 -15.58
C THR A 65 -11.46 -22.59 -15.28
N ILE A 66 -10.89 -23.29 -14.30
CA ILE A 66 -9.47 -23.20 -13.94
C ILE A 66 -8.57 -23.62 -15.12
N ILE A 67 -8.91 -24.68 -15.86
CA ILE A 67 -8.13 -25.11 -17.04
C ILE A 67 -8.22 -24.07 -18.16
N LYS A 68 -9.41 -23.51 -18.41
CA LYS A 68 -9.64 -22.47 -19.43
C LYS A 68 -8.95 -21.15 -19.07
N GLU A 69 -9.01 -20.73 -17.82
CA GLU A 69 -8.29 -19.57 -17.30
C GLU A 69 -6.77 -19.78 -17.32
N ARG A 70 -6.29 -20.98 -16.98
CA ARG A 70 -4.87 -21.34 -17.13
C ARG A 70 -4.44 -21.29 -18.59
N SER A 71 -5.24 -21.81 -19.52
CA SER A 71 -4.93 -21.80 -20.96
C SER A 71 -4.88 -20.37 -21.52
N ASN A 72 -5.88 -19.54 -21.20
CA ASN A 72 -5.98 -18.16 -21.66
C ASN A 72 -4.94 -17.23 -21.01
N ALA A 73 -4.59 -17.47 -19.75
CA ALA A 73 -3.49 -16.76 -19.10
C ALA A 73 -2.12 -17.16 -19.68
N ASN A 74 -1.93 -18.38 -20.19
CA ASN A 74 -0.63 -18.89 -20.63
C ASN A 74 -0.17 -18.29 -21.97
N GLU A 75 -1.01 -18.12 -22.98
CA GLU A 75 -0.53 -17.74 -24.32
C GLU A 75 -0.10 -16.27 -24.40
N SER A 76 -0.94 -15.34 -23.94
CA SER A 76 -0.57 -13.92 -23.92
C SER A 76 0.54 -13.62 -22.90
N SER A 77 0.49 -14.24 -21.71
CA SER A 77 1.57 -14.05 -20.72
C SER A 77 2.88 -14.70 -21.18
N ARG A 78 2.88 -15.83 -21.89
CA ARG A 78 4.10 -16.43 -22.46
C ARG A 78 4.72 -15.57 -23.54
N HIS A 79 3.92 -14.97 -24.42
CA HIS A 79 4.45 -14.06 -25.43
C HIS A 79 5.06 -12.80 -24.79
N THR A 80 4.37 -12.19 -23.83
CA THR A 80 4.89 -11.03 -23.11
C THR A 80 6.10 -11.38 -22.24
N LEU A 81 6.06 -12.50 -21.51
CA LEU A 81 7.15 -12.98 -20.66
C LEU A 81 8.37 -13.38 -21.50
N LYS A 82 8.17 -14.05 -22.64
CA LYS A 82 9.25 -14.35 -23.59
C LYS A 82 9.86 -13.08 -24.18
N GLY A 83 9.03 -12.06 -24.44
CA GLY A 83 9.50 -10.72 -24.83
C GLY A 83 10.42 -10.12 -23.77
N LYS A 84 9.93 -10.03 -22.52
CA LYS A 84 10.69 -9.47 -21.38
C LYS A 84 11.96 -10.26 -21.03
N ILE A 85 11.90 -11.59 -21.09
CA ILE A 85 13.09 -12.43 -20.91
C ILE A 85 14.06 -12.22 -22.08
N GLY A 86 13.55 -12.10 -23.32
CA GLY A 86 14.35 -11.78 -24.49
C GLY A 86 15.07 -10.44 -24.38
N GLU A 87 14.39 -9.42 -23.85
CA GLU A 87 14.98 -8.11 -23.55
C GLU A 87 16.13 -8.26 -22.54
N GLN A 88 15.91 -8.89 -21.38
CA GLN A 88 16.94 -9.06 -20.35
C GLN A 88 18.11 -9.97 -20.76
N MET A 89 17.85 -10.95 -21.62
CA MET A 89 18.86 -11.88 -22.12
C MET A 89 19.47 -11.42 -23.44
N SER A 90 19.12 -10.22 -23.92
CA SER A 90 19.56 -9.70 -25.21
C SER A 90 21.07 -9.81 -25.46
N PRO A 91 21.97 -9.57 -24.47
CA PRO A 91 23.41 -9.67 -24.67
C PRO A 91 23.93 -11.08 -25.00
N LEU A 92 23.13 -12.13 -24.78
CA LEU A 92 23.49 -13.51 -25.12
C LEU A 92 23.14 -13.89 -26.56
N PHE A 93 22.44 -13.02 -27.29
CA PHE A 93 22.02 -13.30 -28.66
C PHE A 93 22.97 -12.70 -29.70
N PRO A 94 23.20 -13.39 -30.84
CA PRO A 94 24.13 -12.96 -31.88
C PRO A 94 23.91 -11.53 -32.40
N GLU A 95 22.66 -11.12 -32.49
CA GLU A 95 22.27 -9.79 -32.98
C GLU A 95 22.78 -8.66 -32.09
N PHE A 96 22.99 -8.95 -30.79
CA PHE A 96 23.51 -8.00 -29.82
C PHE A 96 25.04 -8.06 -29.75
N TYR A 97 25.62 -9.25 -29.47
CA TYR A 97 27.07 -9.36 -29.26
C TYR A 97 27.91 -9.19 -30.53
N SER A 98 27.28 -9.20 -31.72
CA SER A 98 27.93 -8.79 -32.98
C SER A 98 28.12 -7.28 -33.12
N LYS A 99 27.38 -6.47 -32.34
CA LYS A 99 27.42 -4.99 -32.39
C LYS A 99 28.06 -4.38 -31.15
N TYR A 100 27.86 -5.02 -30.00
CA TYR A 100 28.22 -4.47 -28.70
C TYR A 100 28.86 -5.52 -27.82
N GLN A 101 29.85 -5.13 -27.03
CA GLN A 101 30.43 -5.99 -26.02
C GLN A 101 29.44 -6.16 -24.84
N PRO A 102 29.02 -7.39 -24.47
CA PRO A 102 28.06 -7.59 -23.38
C PRO A 102 28.48 -7.00 -22.03
N SER A 103 29.78 -6.94 -21.72
CA SER A 103 30.29 -6.34 -20.46
C SER A 103 30.08 -4.83 -20.37
N ASP A 104 29.91 -4.15 -21.50
CA ASP A 104 29.73 -2.70 -21.61
C ASP A 104 28.26 -2.29 -21.52
N ALA A 105 27.33 -3.26 -21.59
CA ALA A 105 25.91 -3.03 -21.53
C ALA A 105 25.38 -3.01 -20.09
N ARG A 106 24.42 -2.11 -19.80
CA ARG A 106 23.65 -2.08 -18.55
C ARG A 106 22.17 -2.07 -18.88
N PHE A 107 21.44 -3.01 -18.31
CA PHE A 107 19.98 -3.08 -18.45
C PHE A 107 19.30 -1.98 -17.62
N LEU A 108 18.32 -1.31 -18.20
CA LEU A 108 17.47 -0.30 -17.59
C LEU A 108 15.99 -0.72 -17.62
N GLY A 109 15.50 -1.17 -18.79
CA GLY A 109 14.10 -1.46 -19.08
C GLY A 109 13.32 -0.25 -19.63
N SER A 110 11.98 -0.32 -19.68
CA SER A 110 11.16 0.72 -20.31
C SER A 110 11.42 2.15 -19.76
N PRO A 111 11.58 3.18 -20.62
CA PRO A 111 11.33 3.21 -22.07
C PRO A 111 12.54 2.86 -22.97
N ILE A 112 13.68 2.44 -22.42
CA ILE A 112 14.88 2.04 -23.18
C ILE A 112 15.57 0.87 -22.47
N ASP A 113 15.59 -0.31 -23.09
CA ASP A 113 16.09 -1.52 -22.42
C ASP A 113 17.55 -1.46 -21.94
N TYR A 114 18.47 -0.87 -22.71
CA TYR A 114 19.89 -0.84 -22.38
C TYR A 114 20.53 0.53 -22.59
N ILE A 115 21.52 0.83 -21.73
CA ILE A 115 22.57 1.81 -21.99
C ILE A 115 23.89 1.06 -22.18
N ILE A 116 24.62 1.37 -23.25
CA ILE A 116 25.90 0.74 -23.58
C ILE A 116 26.98 1.80 -23.49
N PHE A 117 27.96 1.57 -22.62
CA PHE A 117 29.17 2.38 -22.51
C PHE A 117 30.23 1.75 -23.42
N LYS A 118 30.11 1.96 -24.72
CA LYS A 118 30.94 1.29 -25.72
C LYS A 118 32.42 1.59 -25.47
N HIS A 119 33.25 0.55 -25.51
CA HIS A 119 34.68 0.60 -25.24
C HIS A 119 35.04 0.81 -23.75
N MET A 120 34.07 0.74 -22.83
CA MET A 120 34.33 0.89 -21.39
C MET A 120 35.17 -0.25 -20.82
N SER A 121 34.99 -1.48 -21.30
CA SER A 121 35.84 -2.61 -20.89
C SER A 121 37.30 -2.48 -21.35
N GLU A 122 37.55 -1.69 -22.39
CA GLU A 122 38.89 -1.38 -22.91
C GLU A 122 39.48 -0.12 -22.24
N TYR A 123 38.67 0.61 -21.47
CA TYR A 123 39.11 1.83 -20.79
C TYR A 123 40.09 1.54 -19.67
N ASP A 124 41.34 1.97 -19.85
CA ASP A 124 42.33 1.96 -18.79
C ASP A 124 42.43 3.33 -18.12
N SER A 125 41.96 3.37 -16.87
CA SER A 125 41.99 4.53 -15.98
C SER A 125 43.40 5.11 -15.73
N LYS A 126 44.46 4.32 -15.87
CA LYS A 126 45.86 4.75 -15.61
C LYS A 126 46.50 5.39 -16.83
N THR A 127 46.29 4.80 -18.01
CA THR A 127 46.80 5.33 -19.29
C THR A 127 45.87 6.36 -19.91
N LYS A 128 44.67 6.54 -19.32
CA LYS A 128 43.57 7.36 -19.83
C LYS A 128 43.16 6.98 -21.25
N ALA A 129 43.42 5.74 -21.69
CA ALA A 129 43.24 5.21 -23.05
C ALA A 129 42.46 6.16 -23.97
N VAL A 130 43.17 7.15 -24.52
CA VAL A 130 42.58 8.29 -25.24
C VAL A 130 42.23 7.90 -26.67
N ASP A 131 42.75 6.76 -27.13
CA ASP A 131 42.72 6.36 -28.53
C ASP A 131 41.34 5.84 -28.96
N VAL A 132 40.49 5.44 -28.00
CA VAL A 132 39.13 4.98 -28.28
C VAL A 132 38.14 5.74 -27.37
N PRO A 133 37.31 6.64 -27.92
CA PRO A 133 36.34 7.37 -27.12
C PRO A 133 35.25 6.44 -26.57
N ILE A 134 34.74 6.77 -25.38
CA ILE A 134 33.57 6.10 -24.81
C ILE A 134 32.32 6.68 -25.46
N ASP A 135 31.57 5.83 -26.17
CA ASP A 135 30.25 6.18 -26.68
C ASP A 135 29.18 5.73 -25.68
N VAL A 136 28.18 6.58 -25.44
CA VAL A 136 26.99 6.22 -24.68
C VAL A 136 25.86 5.95 -25.66
N VAL A 137 25.44 4.68 -25.77
CA VAL A 137 24.42 4.25 -26.74
C VAL A 137 23.17 3.78 -25.98
N LEU A 138 22.02 4.39 -26.28
CA LEU A 138 20.72 3.93 -25.82
C LEU A 138 20.17 2.89 -26.80
N VAL A 139 19.82 1.71 -26.30
CA VAL A 139 19.38 0.57 -27.11
C VAL A 139 18.05 0.03 -26.59
N GLU A 140 17.05 0.04 -27.46
CA GLU A 140 15.77 -0.63 -27.25
C GLU A 140 15.79 -1.98 -27.97
N VAL A 141 15.42 -3.06 -27.29
CA VAL A 141 15.45 -4.42 -27.83
C VAL A 141 14.04 -4.84 -28.25
N LYS A 142 13.89 -5.24 -29.51
CA LYS A 142 12.61 -5.74 -30.04
C LYS A 142 12.72 -7.23 -30.36
N SER A 143 11.89 -8.02 -29.69
CA SER A 143 11.85 -9.48 -29.86
C SER A 143 11.31 -9.95 -31.22
N ALA A 144 10.67 -9.07 -32.00
CA ALA A 144 10.14 -9.39 -33.33
C ALA A 144 10.53 -8.35 -34.38
N LYS A 145 10.84 -8.81 -35.60
CA LYS A 145 11.22 -7.94 -36.73
C LYS A 145 10.16 -6.89 -37.13
N LYS A 146 8.90 -7.07 -36.74
CA LYS A 146 7.77 -6.19 -37.08
C LYS A 146 7.31 -5.28 -35.94
N THR A 147 7.89 -5.38 -34.74
CA THR A 147 7.52 -4.50 -33.62
C THR A 147 8.27 -3.18 -33.73
N GLY A 148 7.54 -2.09 -33.99
CA GLY A 148 8.08 -0.74 -34.01
C GLY A 148 8.27 -0.16 -32.61
N LEU A 149 8.87 1.04 -32.55
CA LEU A 149 9.03 1.78 -31.30
C LEU A 149 7.66 2.26 -30.77
N THR A 150 7.49 2.24 -29.45
CA THR A 150 6.36 2.89 -28.76
C THR A 150 6.49 4.42 -28.81
N GLU A 151 5.41 5.15 -28.52
CA GLU A 151 5.46 6.62 -28.50
C GLU A 151 6.49 7.18 -27.52
N LYS A 152 6.69 6.50 -26.37
CA LYS A 152 7.71 6.90 -25.37
C LYS A 152 9.12 6.65 -25.90
N GLU A 153 9.37 5.49 -26.50
CA GLU A 153 10.66 5.16 -27.13
C GLU A 153 10.99 6.13 -28.28
N LYS A 154 10.00 6.48 -29.10
CA LYS A 154 10.15 7.49 -30.16
C LYS A 154 10.53 8.85 -29.60
N ALA A 155 9.91 9.28 -28.50
CA ALA A 155 10.24 10.55 -27.85
C ALA A 155 11.68 10.57 -27.33
N VAL A 156 12.16 9.45 -26.76
CA VAL A 156 13.56 9.32 -26.33
C VAL A 156 14.51 9.36 -27.53
N ARG A 157 14.20 8.64 -28.61
CA ARG A 157 14.99 8.68 -29.85
C ARG A 157 15.13 10.11 -30.39
N ILE A 158 14.02 10.85 -30.47
CA ILE A 158 14.03 12.26 -30.91
C ILE A 158 14.90 13.10 -29.98
N ALA A 159 14.81 12.91 -28.65
CA ALA A 159 15.65 13.64 -27.71
C ALA A 159 17.15 13.39 -27.93
N VAL A 160 17.54 12.15 -28.21
CA VAL A 160 18.93 11.80 -28.54
C VAL A 160 19.35 12.41 -29.88
N GLU A 161 18.53 12.28 -30.92
CA GLU A 161 18.79 12.83 -32.27
C GLU A 161 18.93 14.36 -32.26
N GLU A 162 18.19 15.04 -31.39
CA GLU A 162 18.24 16.49 -31.19
C GLU A 162 19.34 16.94 -30.20
N GLY A 163 20.13 16.01 -29.65
CA GLY A 163 21.20 16.32 -28.70
C GLY A 163 20.73 16.75 -27.30
N ARG A 164 19.47 16.48 -26.93
CA ARG A 164 18.90 16.77 -25.60
C ARG A 164 19.30 15.71 -24.57
N VAL A 165 20.59 15.47 -24.44
CA VAL A 165 21.20 14.52 -23.50
C VAL A 165 22.21 15.27 -22.63
N SER A 166 22.14 15.11 -21.32
CA SER A 166 23.03 15.79 -20.36
C SER A 166 23.58 14.81 -19.32
N PHE A 167 24.73 15.16 -18.73
CA PHE A 167 25.34 14.45 -17.62
C PHE A 167 25.30 15.34 -16.37
N ASP A 168 24.74 14.84 -15.28
CA ASP A 168 24.61 15.56 -14.01
C ASP A 168 25.05 14.70 -12.82
N VAL A 169 25.55 15.35 -11.77
CA VAL A 169 26.06 14.70 -10.55
C VAL A 169 25.28 15.18 -9.34
N VAL A 170 24.28 14.38 -8.94
CA VAL A 170 23.51 14.62 -7.71
C VAL A 170 24.19 13.94 -6.53
N ARG A 171 24.56 14.71 -5.51
CA ARG A 171 25.15 14.20 -4.27
C ARG A 171 24.06 14.11 -3.20
N GLN A 172 23.75 12.89 -2.77
CA GLN A 172 22.83 12.67 -1.65
C GLN A 172 23.60 12.74 -0.33
N ASN A 173 23.14 13.55 0.60
CA ASN A 173 23.64 13.50 1.98
C ASN A 173 22.89 12.39 2.72
N LEU A 174 23.53 11.22 2.84
CA LEU A 174 22.98 10.04 3.53
C LEU A 174 23.40 9.98 5.00
N GLU A 175 24.12 10.99 5.51
CA GLU A 175 24.46 11.04 6.93
C GLU A 175 23.16 11.10 7.73
N PRO A 176 22.93 10.15 8.66
CA PRO A 176 21.75 10.19 9.50
C PRO A 176 21.78 11.48 10.32
N GLU A 177 20.67 12.24 10.31
CA GLU A 177 20.57 13.42 11.17
C GLU A 177 20.88 13.02 12.62
N LYS A 178 21.97 13.56 13.18
CA LYS A 178 22.34 13.32 14.57
C LYS A 178 21.19 13.81 15.45
N LYS A 179 20.37 12.88 15.95
CA LYS A 179 19.30 13.22 16.90
C LYS A 179 19.98 13.70 18.18
N LEU A 180 19.98 15.03 18.37
CA LEU A 180 20.49 15.66 19.59
C LEU A 180 19.87 14.97 20.80
N THR A 181 20.72 14.56 21.75
CA THR A 181 20.28 14.05 23.06
C THR A 181 19.47 15.11 23.80
N GLN A 182 18.72 14.75 24.84
CA GLN A 182 17.97 15.73 25.62
C GLN A 182 18.89 16.80 26.22
N GLU A 183 20.09 16.41 26.61
CA GLU A 183 21.15 17.28 27.13
C GLU A 183 21.68 18.22 26.05
N GLU A 184 22.08 17.70 24.87
CA GLU A 184 22.55 18.53 23.75
C GLU A 184 21.45 19.50 23.26
N ARG A 185 20.17 19.10 23.34
CA ARG A 185 19.02 19.98 23.04
C ARG A 185 18.87 21.09 24.09
N HIS A 186 19.10 20.78 25.36
CA HIS A 186 19.03 21.75 26.43
C HIS A 186 20.19 22.77 26.31
N GLU A 187 21.43 22.29 26.14
CA GLU A 187 22.59 23.16 25.89
C GLU A 187 22.39 24.06 24.68
N LYS A 188 21.90 23.51 23.55
CA LYS A 188 21.62 24.32 22.36
C LYS A 188 20.58 25.41 22.63
N LYS A 189 19.55 25.13 23.44
CA LYS A 189 18.56 26.14 23.84
C LYS A 189 19.16 27.19 24.77
N GLU A 190 20.01 26.80 25.71
CA GLU A 190 20.68 27.74 26.61
C GLU A 190 21.65 28.65 25.84
N LEU A 191 22.44 28.10 24.91
CA LEU A 191 23.29 28.87 24.01
C LEU A 191 22.47 29.85 23.16
N GLN A 192 21.30 29.45 22.64
CA GLN A 192 20.41 30.34 21.91
C GLN A 192 19.86 31.48 22.78
N LYS A 193 19.51 31.20 24.05
CA LYS A 193 19.09 32.25 25.00
C LYS A 193 20.22 33.23 25.29
N ILE A 194 21.44 32.73 25.49
CA ILE A 194 22.63 33.55 25.75
C ILE A 194 22.91 34.44 24.53
N GLU A 195 22.87 33.88 23.32
CA GLU A 195 23.10 34.64 22.09
C GLU A 195 22.04 35.71 21.88
N ALA A 196 20.76 35.38 22.04
CA ALA A 196 19.67 36.34 21.91
C ALA A 196 19.76 37.48 22.95
N LYS A 197 20.29 37.20 24.15
CA LYS A 197 20.51 38.20 25.19
C LYS A 197 21.64 39.19 24.87
N LYS A 198 22.54 38.88 23.92
CA LYS A 198 23.56 39.83 23.45
C LYS A 198 22.93 41.00 22.69
N ASP A 199 21.97 40.70 21.82
CA ASP A 199 21.31 41.71 20.97
C ASP A 199 20.09 42.34 21.66
N HIS A 200 19.44 41.61 22.57
CA HIS A 200 18.26 42.04 23.30
C HIS A 200 18.38 41.62 24.78
N PRO A 201 18.89 42.48 25.67
CA PRO A 201 19.15 42.15 27.08
C PRO A 201 17.96 41.50 27.80
N THR A 202 16.74 41.97 27.53
CA THR A 202 15.51 41.42 28.13
C THR A 202 14.96 40.19 27.39
N ALA A 203 15.69 39.61 26.44
CA ALA A 203 15.27 38.41 25.73
C ALA A 203 14.99 37.26 26.70
N TYR A 204 13.83 36.61 26.52
CA TYR A 204 13.33 35.53 27.37
C TYR A 204 13.04 35.91 28.83
N GLU A 205 13.13 37.18 29.21
CA GLU A 205 12.61 37.63 30.50
C GLU A 205 11.08 37.56 30.50
N PRO A 206 10.43 37.21 31.62
CA PRO A 206 8.98 37.25 31.73
C PRO A 206 8.44 38.64 31.37
N TRP A 207 7.24 38.67 30.79
CA TRP A 207 6.50 39.92 30.58
C TRP A 207 5.90 40.36 31.91
N THR A 208 6.08 41.64 32.25
CA THR A 208 5.49 42.22 33.45
C THR A 208 4.09 42.76 33.18
N VAL A 209 3.32 43.01 34.24
CA VAL A 209 2.00 43.64 34.12
C VAL A 209 2.13 45.05 33.53
N SER A 210 3.18 45.80 33.91
CA SER A 210 3.47 47.11 33.35
C SER A 210 3.84 47.06 31.86
N ASP A 211 4.56 46.03 31.41
CA ASP A 211 4.87 45.85 29.98
C ASP A 211 3.58 45.67 29.17
N ASP A 212 2.65 44.86 29.69
CA ASP A 212 1.37 44.59 29.05
C ASP A 212 0.48 45.85 29.02
N GLU A 213 0.43 46.61 30.10
CA GLU A 213 -0.29 47.88 30.17
C GLU A 213 0.29 48.91 29.20
N PHE A 214 1.62 49.06 29.17
CA PHE A 214 2.31 49.94 28.25
C PHE A 214 2.03 49.56 26.79
N LEU A 215 2.15 48.27 26.48
CA LEU A 215 1.92 47.73 25.14
C LEU A 215 0.47 47.94 24.68
N LYS A 216 -0.52 47.71 25.56
CA LYS A 216 -1.94 47.98 25.27
C LYS A 216 -2.21 49.47 25.03
N ASN A 217 -1.71 50.33 25.92
CA ASN A 217 -1.91 51.77 25.83
C ASN A 217 -1.28 52.34 24.56
N TYR A 218 -0.04 51.93 24.25
CA TYR A 218 0.68 52.39 23.07
C TYR A 218 0.05 51.90 21.75
N TRP A 219 -0.47 50.66 21.73
CA TRP A 219 -1.08 50.08 20.53
C TRP A 219 -2.41 50.77 20.18
N ASN A 220 -3.25 50.98 21.19
CA ASN A 220 -4.61 51.52 21.06
C ASN A 220 -4.68 53.05 21.14
N ASP A 221 -3.55 53.74 21.25
CA ASP A 221 -3.52 55.20 21.23
C ASP A 221 -4.01 55.73 19.87
N GLU A 222 -5.20 56.33 19.85
CA GLU A 222 -5.83 56.92 18.66
C GLU A 222 -5.08 58.15 18.13
N SER A 223 -4.29 58.81 18.98
CA SER A 223 -3.42 59.91 18.56
C SER A 223 -2.17 59.42 17.82
N ASN A 224 -1.82 58.14 17.99
CA ASN A 224 -0.68 57.50 17.34
C ASN A 224 -1.02 57.04 15.91
N LYS A 225 -0.65 57.88 14.94
CA LYS A 225 -0.84 57.67 13.49
C LYS A 225 0.23 56.79 12.82
N GLN A 226 1.15 56.20 13.58
CA GLN A 226 2.16 55.29 13.04
C GLN A 226 1.52 54.02 12.46
N SER A 227 2.11 53.49 11.39
CA SER A 227 1.76 52.19 10.84
C SER A 227 2.05 51.06 11.84
N SER A 228 1.44 49.89 11.65
CA SER A 228 1.63 48.73 12.55
C SER A 228 3.11 48.32 12.67
N ASP A 229 3.89 48.37 11.59
CA ASP A 229 5.32 48.04 11.64
C ASP A 229 6.14 49.11 12.39
N GLU A 230 5.80 50.39 12.26
CA GLU A 230 6.43 51.48 13.02
C GLU A 230 6.08 51.41 14.51
N LYS A 231 4.82 51.08 14.86
CA LYS A 231 4.41 50.82 16.25
C LYS A 231 5.20 49.67 16.84
N ILE A 232 5.38 48.58 16.08
CA ILE A 232 6.16 47.43 16.52
C ILE A 232 7.63 47.82 16.74
N GLN A 233 8.23 48.59 15.83
CA GLN A 233 9.61 49.03 15.95
C GLN A 233 9.80 49.90 17.21
N ALA A 234 8.92 50.88 17.43
CA ALA A 234 8.95 51.73 18.61
C ALA A 234 8.76 50.94 19.92
N LEU A 235 7.90 49.92 19.91
CA LEU A 235 7.74 49.01 21.06
C LEU A 235 8.98 48.17 21.32
N CYS A 236 9.70 47.74 20.28
CA CYS A 236 10.96 47.02 20.44
C CYS A 236 11.99 47.87 21.18
N GLU A 237 12.11 49.14 20.80
CA GLU A 237 13.05 50.09 21.41
C GLU A 237 12.66 50.45 22.84
N LYS A 238 11.36 50.69 23.10
CA LYS A 238 10.88 51.15 24.42
C LYS A 238 10.85 50.05 25.47
N LEU A 239 10.59 48.81 25.07
CA LEU A 239 10.54 47.65 25.98
C LEU A 239 11.84 46.83 25.94
N ASP A 240 12.80 47.22 25.10
CA ASP A 240 14.04 46.49 24.84
C ASP A 240 13.81 45.02 24.45
N ARG A 241 12.75 44.76 23.67
CA ARG A 241 12.31 43.42 23.25
C ARG A 241 12.55 43.21 21.77
N SER A 242 12.78 41.96 21.37
CA SER A 242 12.86 41.62 19.95
C SER A 242 11.53 41.80 19.21
N LYS A 243 11.59 42.08 17.90
CA LYS A 243 10.40 42.20 17.03
C LYS A 243 9.48 40.98 17.09
N GLY A 244 10.06 39.78 17.18
CA GLY A 244 9.31 38.54 17.36
C GLY A 244 8.61 38.45 18.71
N GLY A 245 9.27 38.93 19.78
CA GLY A 245 8.70 39.01 21.12
C GLY A 245 7.47 39.92 21.17
N ILE A 246 7.58 41.15 20.65
CA ILE A 246 6.47 42.11 20.57
C ILE A 246 5.28 41.52 19.79
N LYS A 247 5.51 40.97 18.59
CA LYS A 247 4.47 40.37 17.75
C LYS A 247 3.76 39.20 18.44
N SER A 248 4.53 38.30 19.06
CA SER A 248 3.99 37.17 19.82
C SER A 248 3.13 37.64 20.99
N ARG A 249 3.54 38.72 21.67
CA ARG A 249 2.81 39.26 22.80
C ARG A 249 1.52 39.97 22.39
N LEU A 250 1.54 40.80 21.37
CA LEU A 250 0.36 41.46 20.79
C LEU A 250 -0.75 40.46 20.44
N LYS A 251 -0.36 39.32 19.85
CA LYS A 251 -1.30 38.23 19.54
C LYS A 251 -1.87 37.57 20.80
N LYS A 252 -1.04 37.34 21.83
CA LYS A 252 -1.49 36.76 23.10
C LYS A 252 -2.40 37.69 23.90
N THR A 253 -2.23 39.01 23.75
CA THR A 253 -3.06 40.03 24.41
C THR A 253 -4.30 40.40 23.59
N GLY A 254 -4.47 39.83 22.39
CA GLY A 254 -5.65 40.03 21.54
C GLY A 254 -5.71 41.37 20.83
N LEU A 255 -4.57 42.04 20.67
CA LEU A 255 -4.47 43.36 20.02
C LEU A 255 -4.23 43.27 18.50
N VAL A 256 -3.82 42.07 18.03
CA VAL A 256 -3.58 41.69 16.63
C VAL A 256 -4.01 40.26 16.40
#